data_AF-A0A496ZP75-F1
#
_entry.id   AF-A0A496ZP75-F1
#
_cell.length_a   1.000
_cell.length_b   1.000
_cell.length_c   1.000
_cell.angle_alpha   90.00
_cell.angle_beta   90.00
_cell.angle_gamma   90.00
#
_symmetry.space_group_name_H-M   'P 1'
#
loop_
_entity.id
_entity.type
_entity.pdbx_description
1 polymer ?
#
loop_
_entity_poly.entity_id
_entity_poly.type
_entity_poly.pdbx_seq_one_letter_code
_entity_poly.pdbx_strand_id
1 'polypeptide(L)'
;MKKFFRLMILTIIILGGCDLERTNPLDGITPPPDIKFKSISGDTQVKIIWFKKDISIVDGYYLYKSLTWDGKYYRIKDEPNSSSNDSTQYCYDYDVMIDHTYFYKISAYKYIVSVGDTLEGRLSEPEWVVLK
;
A
#
# COMPACT_ATOMS: atom_id res chain seq x y z
N MET A 1 0.11 -31.00 -53.72
CA MET A 1 0.00 -31.18 -52.26
C MET A 1 1.28 -30.83 -51.48
N LYS A 2 2.49 -31.31 -51.88
CA LYS A 2 3.75 -30.99 -51.16
C LYS A 2 4.14 -29.50 -51.07
N LYS A 3 3.76 -28.68 -52.06
CA LYS A 3 4.03 -27.22 -52.08
C LYS A 3 3.15 -26.44 -51.09
N PHE A 4 1.94 -26.93 -50.81
CA PHE A 4 0.98 -26.30 -49.89
C PHE A 4 1.40 -26.53 -48.43
N PHE A 5 1.92 -27.73 -48.13
CA PHE A 5 2.45 -28.08 -46.80
C PHE A 5 3.69 -27.25 -46.41
N ARG A 6 4.54 -26.90 -47.40
CA ARG A 6 5.71 -26.02 -47.18
C ARG A 6 5.33 -24.58 -46.86
N LEU A 7 4.23 -24.08 -47.43
CA LEU A 7 3.72 -22.73 -47.16
C LEU A 7 3.15 -22.63 -45.73
N MET A 8 2.54 -23.71 -45.22
CA MET A 8 1.96 -23.77 -43.88
C MET A 8 3.01 -23.83 -42.76
N ILE A 9 4.13 -24.53 -42.96
CA ILE A 9 5.23 -24.59 -42.00
C ILE A 9 5.92 -23.22 -41.85
N LEU A 10 6.04 -22.46 -42.95
CA LEU A 10 6.63 -21.12 -42.93
C LEU A 10 5.75 -20.11 -42.15
N THR A 11 4.43 -20.29 -42.15
CA THR A 11 3.49 -19.41 -41.43
C THR A 11 3.48 -19.67 -39.92
N ILE A 12 3.72 -20.91 -39.48
CA ILE A 12 3.82 -21.27 -38.06
C ILE A 12 5.06 -20.65 -37.41
N ILE A 13 6.17 -20.51 -38.15
CA ILE A 13 7.41 -19.89 -37.64
C ILE A 13 7.25 -18.36 -37.50
N ILE A 14 6.39 -17.74 -38.31
CA ILE A 14 6.10 -16.30 -38.23
C ILE A 14 5.08 -16.00 -37.10
N LEU A 15 4.20 -16.95 -36.78
CA LEU A 15 3.22 -16.85 -35.67
C LEU A 15 3.73 -17.42 -34.34
N GLY A 16 4.87 -18.12 -34.34
CA GLY A 16 5.61 -18.49 -33.14
C GLY A 16 6.22 -17.23 -32.54
N GLY A 17 5.38 -16.44 -31.87
CA GLY A 17 5.81 -15.24 -31.17
C GLY A 17 7.04 -15.55 -30.33
N CYS A 18 8.03 -14.66 -30.34
CA CYS A 18 9.09 -14.69 -29.34
C CYS A 18 8.42 -14.81 -27.97
N ASP A 19 8.73 -15.88 -27.24
CA ASP A 19 8.45 -15.94 -25.82
C ASP A 19 9.18 -14.74 -25.21
N LEU A 20 8.44 -13.71 -24.83
CA LEU A 20 9.00 -12.61 -24.06
C LEU A 20 9.33 -13.21 -22.69
N GLU A 21 10.61 -13.34 -22.36
CA GLU A 21 10.99 -13.58 -20.96
C GLU A 21 10.45 -12.42 -20.13
N ARG A 22 9.30 -12.63 -19.49
CA ARG A 22 8.70 -11.66 -18.58
C ARG A 22 9.36 -11.87 -17.23
N THR A 23 10.48 -11.19 -17.00
CA THR A 23 11.01 -11.02 -15.65
C THR A 23 10.10 -10.04 -14.90
N ASN A 24 9.66 -10.42 -13.70
CA ASN A 24 8.90 -9.50 -12.86
C ASN A 24 9.93 -8.62 -12.11
N PRO A 25 9.86 -7.29 -12.25
CA PRO A 25 10.82 -6.39 -11.60
C PRO A 25 10.77 -6.44 -10.06
N LEU A 26 9.75 -7.09 -9.48
CA LEU A 26 9.60 -7.32 -8.05
C LEU A 26 10.05 -8.72 -7.59
N ASP A 27 10.59 -9.55 -8.48
CA ASP A 27 11.06 -10.88 -8.10
C ASP A 27 12.17 -10.80 -7.05
N GLY A 28 12.00 -11.58 -5.97
CA GLY A 28 12.92 -11.59 -4.83
C GLY A 28 12.80 -10.39 -3.87
N ILE A 29 11.86 -9.46 -4.11
CA ILE A 29 11.61 -8.33 -3.21
C ILE A 29 10.54 -8.69 -2.18
N THR A 30 10.87 -8.53 -0.91
CA THR A 30 9.91 -8.73 0.19
C THR A 30 9.05 -7.47 0.36
N PRO A 31 7.70 -7.58 0.39
CA PRO A 31 6.84 -6.43 0.64
C PRO A 31 7.01 -5.89 2.06
N PRO A 32 6.72 -4.59 2.29
CA PRO A 32 6.72 -4.01 3.63
C PRO A 32 5.82 -4.78 4.60
N PRO A 33 6.20 -4.85 5.89
CA PRO A 33 5.47 -5.63 6.89
C PRO A 33 4.11 -5.01 7.24
N ASP A 34 3.22 -5.84 7.77
CA ASP A 34 1.95 -5.37 8.34
C ASP A 34 2.15 -4.43 9.52
N ILE A 35 1.24 -3.46 9.63
CA ILE A 35 1.27 -2.44 10.68
C ILE A 35 0.09 -2.61 11.61
N LYS A 36 0.38 -2.51 12.91
CA LYS A 36 -0.60 -2.38 13.99
C LYS A 36 -0.56 -0.96 14.51
N PHE A 37 -1.72 -0.41 14.82
CA PHE A 37 -1.86 0.98 15.22
C PHE A 37 -3.06 1.15 16.15
N LYS A 38 -3.27 2.36 16.65
CA LYS A 38 -4.48 2.75 17.38
C LYS A 38 -4.98 4.10 16.89
N SER A 39 -6.30 4.26 16.87
CA SER A 39 -6.99 5.54 16.71
C SER A 39 -7.53 6.03 18.06
N ILE A 40 -7.30 7.29 18.39
CA ILE A 40 -7.68 7.92 19.65
C ILE A 40 -8.50 9.17 19.32
N SER A 41 -9.72 9.26 19.87
CA SER A 41 -10.55 10.46 19.74
C SER A 41 -9.97 11.61 20.55
N GLY A 42 -9.91 12.81 19.95
CA GLY A 42 -9.80 14.09 20.65
C GLY A 42 -11.01 14.97 20.32
N ASP A 43 -10.95 16.24 20.72
CA ASP A 43 -12.10 17.16 20.64
C ASP A 43 -12.47 17.55 19.20
N THR A 44 -11.46 17.78 18.36
CA THR A 44 -11.63 18.22 16.95
C THR A 44 -10.79 17.41 15.97
N GLN A 45 -10.27 16.27 16.43
CA GLN A 45 -9.29 15.50 15.68
C GLN A 45 -9.24 14.05 16.16
N VAL A 46 -8.82 13.16 15.28
CA VAL A 46 -8.41 11.80 15.65
C VAL A 46 -6.90 11.72 15.61
N LYS A 47 -6.30 11.19 16.68
CA LYS A 47 -4.87 10.84 16.71
C LYS A 47 -4.69 9.38 16.33
N ILE A 48 -3.96 9.12 15.25
CA ILE A 48 -3.55 7.79 14.83
C ILE A 48 -2.11 7.57 15.27
N ILE A 49 -1.79 6.47 15.95
CA ILE A 49 -0.46 6.18 16.49
C ILE A 49 -0.03 4.73 16.23
N TRP A 50 1.23 4.53 15.85
CA TRP A 50 1.83 3.20 15.63
C TRP A 50 3.31 3.18 16.01
N PHE A 51 3.87 1.98 16.05
CA PHE A 51 5.30 1.76 16.22
C PHE A 51 6.02 1.81 14.87
N LYS A 52 7.15 2.53 14.84
CA LYS A 52 8.07 2.56 13.72
C LYS A 52 8.58 1.15 13.43
N LYS A 53 8.75 0.88 12.14
CA LYS A 53 9.50 -0.26 11.64
C LYS A 53 10.91 0.20 11.31
N ASP A 54 11.81 -0.77 11.15
CA ASP A 54 13.19 -0.49 10.80
C ASP A 54 13.26 0.21 9.43
N ILE A 55 14.07 1.28 9.35
CA ILE A 55 14.24 2.11 8.15
C ILE A 55 14.80 1.30 6.96
N SER A 56 15.52 0.20 7.23
CA SER A 56 16.00 -0.71 6.19
C SER A 56 14.87 -1.39 5.41
N ILE A 57 13.70 -1.59 6.02
CA ILE A 57 12.56 -2.30 5.42
C ILE A 57 11.32 -1.43 5.17
N VAL A 58 11.26 -0.22 5.74
CA VAL A 58 10.14 0.73 5.55
C VAL A 58 10.68 2.15 5.39
N ASP A 59 10.23 2.84 4.35
CA ASP A 59 10.56 4.25 4.12
C ASP A 59 9.46 5.20 4.62
N GLY A 60 8.22 4.71 4.73
CA GLY A 60 7.13 5.49 5.29
C GLY A 60 5.82 4.72 5.37
N TYR A 61 4.74 5.47 5.58
CA TYR A 61 3.41 4.91 5.82
C TYR A 61 2.33 5.72 5.09
N TYR A 62 1.35 5.02 4.53
CA TYR A 62 0.13 5.62 4.03
C TYR A 62 -1.00 5.42 5.02
N LEU A 63 -1.75 6.49 5.29
CA LEU A 63 -2.92 6.46 6.14
C LEU A 63 -4.19 6.59 5.31
N TYR A 64 -5.16 5.73 5.61
CA TYR A 64 -6.43 5.68 4.92
C TYR A 64 -7.61 5.86 5.87
N LYS A 65 -8.69 6.45 5.36
CA LYS A 65 -9.95 6.71 6.06
C LYS A 65 -11.15 6.20 5.27
N SER A 66 -12.16 5.71 5.98
CA SER A 66 -13.48 5.36 5.46
C SER A 66 -14.56 5.74 6.48
N LEU A 67 -15.79 5.94 5.99
CA LEU A 67 -16.99 6.13 6.81
C LEU A 67 -17.71 4.80 7.12
N THR A 68 -17.27 3.69 6.52
CA THR A 68 -17.78 2.35 6.79
C THR A 68 -16.65 1.34 6.92
N TRP A 69 -16.89 0.26 7.68
CA TRP A 69 -15.90 -0.78 7.98
C TRP A 69 -15.32 -1.49 6.75
N ASP A 70 -16.18 -1.80 5.78
CA ASP A 70 -15.89 -2.54 4.55
C ASP A 70 -15.89 -1.65 3.30
N GLY A 71 -16.04 -0.34 3.50
CA GLY A 71 -16.15 0.63 2.42
C GLY A 71 -14.84 0.90 1.70
N LYS A 72 -14.92 1.87 0.78
CA LYS A 72 -13.73 2.37 0.09
C LYS A 72 -12.92 3.26 1.03
N TYR A 73 -11.68 2.87 1.23
CA TYR A 73 -10.69 3.63 1.98
C TYR A 73 -9.95 4.61 1.07
N TYR A 74 -9.91 5.87 1.48
CA TYR A 74 -9.20 6.94 0.76
C TYR A 74 -7.95 7.35 1.53
N ARG A 75 -6.86 7.57 0.81
CA ARG A 75 -5.60 8.02 1.41
C ARG A 75 -5.76 9.46 1.89
N ILE A 76 -5.45 9.70 3.16
CA ILE A 76 -5.58 11.02 3.81
C ILE A 76 -4.22 11.64 4.16
N LYS A 77 -3.13 10.86 4.11
CA LYS A 77 -1.78 11.36 4.36
C LYS A 77 -0.71 10.45 3.76
N ASP A 78 0.33 11.08 3.22
CA ASP A 78 1.48 10.39 2.60
C ASP A 78 2.72 10.38 3.49
N GLU A 79 2.85 11.37 4.39
CA GLU A 79 3.97 11.50 5.33
C GLU A 79 3.46 11.93 6.71
N PRO A 80 3.24 10.99 7.63
CA PRO A 80 2.79 11.30 8.97
C PRO A 80 3.89 11.87 9.85
N ASN A 81 3.49 12.72 10.81
CA ASN A 81 4.41 13.41 11.71
C ASN A 81 5.24 12.42 12.55
N SER A 82 6.53 12.70 12.70
CA SER A 82 7.40 11.90 13.57
C SER A 82 7.39 12.40 15.01
N SER A 83 7.29 11.47 15.97
CA SER A 83 7.56 11.77 17.39
C SER A 83 9.06 12.00 17.59
N SER A 84 9.39 12.98 18.44
CA SER A 84 10.77 13.30 18.87
C SER A 84 11.40 12.22 19.76
N ASN A 85 10.60 11.30 20.31
CA ASN A 85 11.06 10.26 21.25
C ASN A 85 10.69 8.83 20.76
N ASP A 86 11.62 8.27 19.97
CA ASP A 86 12.24 6.93 20.07
C ASP A 86 11.50 5.58 19.90
N SER A 87 10.33 5.52 19.27
CA SER A 87 9.84 4.25 18.64
C SER A 87 8.47 4.39 17.99
N THR A 88 7.79 5.50 18.21
CA THR A 88 6.41 5.71 17.77
C THR A 88 6.31 6.83 16.73
N GLN A 89 5.31 6.72 15.87
CA GLN A 89 4.88 7.76 14.93
C GLN A 89 3.40 8.03 15.11
N TYR A 90 2.97 9.23 14.73
CA TYR A 90 1.57 9.60 14.82
C TYR A 90 1.12 10.53 13.69
N CYS A 91 -0.17 10.51 13.43
CA CYS A 91 -0.85 11.43 12.54
C CYS A 91 -2.07 12.01 13.26
N TYR A 92 -2.45 13.24 12.90
CA TYR A 92 -3.73 13.81 13.28
C TYR A 92 -4.59 13.94 12.03
N ASP A 93 -5.80 13.39 12.10
CA ASP A 93 -6.86 13.66 11.15
C ASP A 93 -7.78 14.74 11.73
N TYR A 94 -7.77 15.91 11.10
CA TYR A 94 -8.56 17.07 11.48
C TYR A 94 -9.86 17.18 10.66
N ASP A 95 -10.03 16.35 9.63
CA ASP A 95 -11.22 16.32 8.78
C ASP A 95 -12.25 15.34 9.37
N VAL A 96 -12.71 15.67 10.57
CA VAL A 96 -13.61 14.84 11.38
C VAL A 96 -14.69 15.70 12.04
N MET A 97 -15.86 15.09 12.26
CA MET A 97 -17.02 15.73 12.90
C MET A 97 -17.43 14.95 14.15
N ILE A 98 -17.93 15.67 15.15
CA ILE A 98 -18.45 15.09 16.40
C ILE A 98 -19.61 14.14 16.06
N ASP A 99 -19.76 13.09 16.86
CA ASP A 99 -20.78 12.03 16.72
C ASP A 99 -20.66 11.21 15.42
N HIS A 100 -19.55 11.31 14.69
CA HIS A 100 -19.27 10.46 13.53
C HIS A 100 -18.31 9.32 13.88
N THR A 101 -18.55 8.17 13.24
CA THR A 101 -17.66 7.01 13.31
C THR A 101 -16.73 7.02 12.10
N TYR A 102 -15.44 6.89 12.36
CA TYR A 102 -14.41 6.80 11.33
C TYR A 102 -13.67 5.48 11.45
N PHE A 103 -13.30 4.93 10.29
CA PHE A 103 -12.51 3.72 10.19
C PHE A 103 -11.19 4.05 9.50
N TYR A 104 -10.09 3.63 10.11
CA TYR A 104 -8.75 3.89 9.61
C TYR A 104 -8.05 2.59 9.23
N LYS A 105 -7.15 2.67 8.25
CA LYS A 105 -6.19 1.62 7.91
C LYS A 105 -4.84 2.25 7.62
N ILE A 106 -3.77 1.52 7.88
CA ILE A 106 -2.40 1.96 7.61
C ILE A 106 -1.66 0.87 6.84
N SER A 107 -0.83 1.28 5.88
CA SER A 107 0.12 0.42 5.19
C SER A 107 1.52 1.05 5.29
N ALA A 108 2.55 0.21 5.29
CA ALA A 108 3.93 0.66 5.12
C ALA A 108 4.29 0.65 3.63
N TYR A 109 5.19 1.53 3.21
CA TYR A 109 5.77 1.48 1.87
C TYR A 109 7.30 1.45 1.92
N LYS A 110 7.90 0.91 0.86
CA LYS A 110 9.34 0.97 0.59
C LYS A 110 9.55 1.47 -0.83
N TYR A 111 10.46 2.43 -1.01
CA TYR A 111 10.90 2.85 -2.34
C TYR A 111 11.88 1.82 -2.91
N ILE A 112 11.56 1.28 -4.07
CA ILE A 112 12.35 0.25 -4.73
C ILE A 112 13.14 0.89 -5.87
N VAL A 113 14.43 1.14 -5.63
CA VAL A 113 15.31 1.85 -6.58
C VAL A 113 15.39 1.16 -7.94
N SER A 114 15.38 -0.19 -7.99
CA SER A 114 15.45 -0.94 -9.24
C SER A 114 14.21 -0.78 -10.13
N VAL A 115 13.07 -0.42 -9.54
CA VAL A 115 11.79 -0.21 -10.24
C VAL A 115 11.49 1.28 -10.42
N GLY A 116 12.05 2.14 -9.55
CA GLY A 116 11.78 3.57 -9.53
C GLY A 116 10.41 3.92 -8.96
N ASP A 117 9.82 3.04 -8.15
CA ASP A 117 8.47 3.21 -7.60
C ASP A 117 8.38 2.71 -6.15
N THR A 118 7.28 3.02 -5.47
CA THR A 118 6.99 2.51 -4.12
C THR A 118 6.29 1.17 -4.17
N LEU A 119 6.83 0.20 -3.40
CA LEU A 119 6.14 -1.02 -3.07
C LEU A 119 5.35 -0.78 -1.78
N GLU A 120 4.03 -0.73 -1.90
CA GLU A 120 3.13 -0.65 -0.76
C GLU A 120 2.85 -2.05 -0.20
N GLY A 121 2.95 -2.18 1.12
CA GLY A 121 2.59 -3.38 1.85
C GLY A 121 1.08 -3.55 2.00
N ARG A 122 0.69 -4.60 2.71
CA ARG A 122 -0.73 -4.87 2.97
C ARG A 122 -1.33 -3.80 3.89
N LEU A 123 -2.58 -3.40 3.59
CA LEU A 123 -3.40 -2.59 4.50
C LEU A 123 -3.66 -3.36 5.80
N SER A 124 -3.52 -2.69 6.93
CA SER A 124 -3.88 -3.23 8.23
C SER A 124 -5.36 -3.64 8.31
N GLU A 125 -5.69 -4.44 9.33
CA GLU A 125 -7.07 -4.52 9.80
C GLU A 125 -7.58 -3.12 10.19
N PRO A 126 -8.88 -2.84 10.02
CA PRO A 126 -9.40 -1.53 10.34
C PRO A 126 -9.55 -1.31 11.85
N GLU A 127 -9.11 -0.15 12.31
CA GLU A 127 -9.43 0.37 13.64
C GLU A 127 -10.49 1.46 13.49
N TRP A 128 -11.43 1.50 14.43
CA TRP A 128 -12.52 2.48 14.40
C TRP A 128 -12.49 3.38 15.63
N VAL A 129 -13.05 4.57 15.47
CA VAL A 129 -13.20 5.55 16.54
C VAL A 129 -14.45 6.38 16.30
N VAL A 130 -15.13 6.74 17.39
CA VAL A 130 -16.22 7.72 17.38
C VAL A 130 -15.65 9.01 17.93
N LEU A 131 -15.79 10.11 17.19
CA LEU A 131 -15.42 11.43 17.69
C LEU A 131 -16.46 11.88 18.72
N LYS A 132 -16.02 12.24 19.92
CA LYS A 132 -16.87 12.65 21.05
C LYS A 132 -16.62 14.08 21.45
#